data_AF-A0A2T9Z6X0-F1
#
_entry.id   AF-A0A2T9Z6X0-F1
#
_cell.length_a   1.000
_cell.length_b   1.000
_cell.length_c   1.000
_cell.angle_alpha   90.00
_cell.angle_beta   90.00
_cell.angle_gamma   90.00
#
_symmetry.space_group_name_H-M   'P 1'
#
loop_
_entity.id
_entity.type
_entity.pdbx_description
1 polymer ?
#
loop_
_entity_poly.entity_id
_entity_poly.type
_entity_poly.pdbx_seq_one_letter_code
_entity_poly.pdbx_strand_id
1 'polypeptide(L)'
;MGENKGFICMNEIDLNLPLTDGPVELIKSRVTNPPALTQILLEGRRFTAKQAVEIGLIDIAVPNSAVFETALGIAHRVSPKAQLGGQVYAVIKQTKNRVAIEALRKGGLSPVKFELSKL
;
A
#
# COMPACT_ATOMS: atom_id res chain seq x y z
N MET A 1 15.29 17.30 2.15
CA MET A 1 14.96 16.07 2.90
C MET A 1 16.12 15.10 2.71
N GLY A 2 16.80 14.65 3.79
CA GLY A 2 18.07 13.92 3.68
C GLY A 2 17.91 12.49 3.12
N GLU A 3 18.86 12.09 2.28
CA GLU A 3 18.87 10.86 1.47
C GLU A 3 18.73 9.55 2.28
N ASN A 4 18.94 9.59 3.60
CA ASN A 4 18.97 8.42 4.48
C ASN A 4 17.96 8.45 5.66
N LYS A 5 16.95 9.34 5.64
CA LYS A 5 16.03 9.51 6.79
C LYS A 5 14.54 9.24 6.51
N GLY A 6 14.20 8.80 5.30
CA GLY A 6 12.83 8.39 4.98
C GLY A 6 12.56 6.96 5.44
N PHE A 7 11.53 6.76 6.25
CA PHE A 7 10.97 5.45 6.55
C PHE A 7 9.49 5.41 6.15
N ILE A 8 9.00 4.21 5.85
CA ILE A 8 7.58 3.93 5.66
C ILE A 8 7.13 2.94 6.72
N CYS A 9 5.98 3.18 7.34
CA CYS A 9 5.40 2.33 8.37
C CYS A 9 3.88 2.47 8.40
N MET A 10 3.24 1.53 9.07
CA MET A 10 1.83 1.55 9.42
C MET A 10 1.74 1.45 10.95
N ASN A 11 1.68 2.59 11.64
CA ASN A 11 1.81 2.68 13.10
C ASN A 11 0.46 2.79 13.82
N GLU A 12 -0.61 2.32 13.20
CA GLU A 12 -1.97 2.35 13.72
C GLU A 12 -2.10 1.59 15.04
N ILE A 13 -1.34 0.50 15.21
CA ILE A 13 -1.26 -0.25 16.47
C ILE A 13 -0.68 0.61 17.62
N ASP A 14 0.33 1.44 17.33
CA ASP A 14 0.95 2.36 18.30
C ASP A 14 0.02 3.54 18.63
N LEU A 15 -0.82 3.94 17.67
CA LEU A 15 -1.79 5.02 17.82
C LEU A 15 -3.13 4.54 18.41
N ASN A 16 -3.26 3.25 18.71
CA ASN A 16 -4.52 2.63 19.13
C ASN A 16 -5.68 2.92 18.15
N LEU A 17 -5.37 2.88 16.85
CA LEU A 17 -6.32 3.06 15.76
C LEU A 17 -6.64 1.69 15.13
N PRO A 18 -7.85 1.15 15.30
CA PRO A 18 -8.19 -0.13 14.71
C PRO A 18 -8.30 -0.01 13.17
N LEU A 19 -7.56 -0.87 12.47
CA LEU A 19 -7.69 -1.01 11.02
C LEU A 19 -8.95 -1.81 10.66
N THR A 20 -9.69 -1.33 9.66
CA THR A 20 -10.84 -2.05 9.10
C THR A 20 -10.41 -3.00 7.98
N ASP A 21 -11.35 -3.80 7.48
CA ASP A 21 -11.13 -4.71 6.35
C ASP A 21 -10.53 -4.00 5.12
N GLY A 22 -10.92 -2.74 4.87
CA GLY A 22 -10.49 -1.97 3.71
C GLY A 22 -8.96 -1.78 3.66
N PRO A 23 -8.36 -1.06 4.63
CA PRO A 23 -6.91 -0.91 4.74
C PRO A 23 -6.16 -2.25 4.81
N VAL A 24 -6.69 -3.24 5.54
CA VAL A 24 -6.04 -4.56 5.65
C VAL A 24 -5.95 -5.27 4.30
N GLU A 25 -7.04 -5.33 3.55
CA GLU A 25 -7.05 -5.92 2.20
C GLU A 25 -6.25 -5.11 1.19
N LEU A 26 -6.17 -3.78 1.36
CA LEU A 26 -5.28 -2.92 0.56
C LEU A 26 -3.81 -3.32 0.73
N ILE A 27 -3.35 -3.55 1.96
CA ILE A 27 -1.95 -3.92 2.21
C ILE A 27 -1.67 -5.34 1.69
N LYS A 28 -2.59 -6.29 1.91
CA LYS A 28 -2.49 -7.65 1.37
C LYS A 28 -2.44 -7.68 -0.16
N SER A 29 -3.06 -6.70 -0.83
CA SER A 29 -2.97 -6.56 -2.31
C SER A 29 -1.57 -6.18 -2.81
N ARG A 30 -0.71 -5.67 -1.92
CA ARG A 30 0.66 -5.24 -2.22
C ARG A 30 1.71 -6.21 -1.66
N VAL A 31 1.57 -6.60 -0.39
CA VAL A 31 2.52 -7.44 0.33
C VAL A 31 1.94 -8.84 0.48
N THR A 32 2.53 -9.81 -0.20
CA THR A 32 2.09 -11.22 -0.17
C THR A 32 2.85 -12.08 0.83
N ASN A 33 3.96 -11.58 1.38
CA ASN A 33 4.78 -12.28 2.36
C ASN A 33 4.11 -12.23 3.76
N PRO A 34 3.70 -13.37 4.36
CA PRO A 34 2.99 -13.36 5.64
C PRO A 34 3.80 -12.78 6.81
N PRO A 35 5.10 -13.12 7.01
CA PRO A 35 5.92 -12.43 8.00
C PRO A 35 5.97 -10.91 7.84
N ALA A 36 6.07 -10.39 6.61
CA ALA A 36 6.07 -8.96 6.37
C ALA A 36 4.72 -8.31 6.71
N LEU A 37 3.60 -8.99 6.45
CA LEU A 37 2.27 -8.52 6.85
C LEU A 37 2.14 -8.40 8.37
N THR A 38 2.65 -9.36 9.14
CA THR A 38 2.67 -9.27 10.61
C THR A 38 3.47 -8.05 11.07
N GLN A 39 4.66 -7.83 10.51
CA GLN A 39 5.51 -6.69 10.86
C GLN A 39 4.85 -5.34 10.54
N ILE A 40 4.09 -5.26 9.45
CA ILE A 40 3.35 -4.05 9.07
C ILE A 40 2.14 -3.84 9.98
N LEU A 41 1.28 -4.84 10.12
CA LEU A 41 -0.05 -4.69 10.72
C LEU A 41 -0.06 -4.76 12.25
N LEU A 42 0.82 -5.56 12.83
CA LEU A 42 0.78 -5.91 14.25
C LEU A 42 1.99 -5.37 15.04
N GLU A 43 3.11 -5.09 14.37
CA GLU A 43 4.33 -4.60 15.03
C GLU A 43 4.62 -3.11 14.81
N GLY A 44 3.85 -2.42 13.96
CA GLY A 44 4.09 -0.99 13.69
C GLY A 44 5.44 -0.70 13.04
N ARG A 45 6.09 -1.71 12.45
CA ARG A 45 7.51 -1.66 12.12
C ARG A 45 7.84 -0.57 11.09
N ARG A 46 8.94 0.15 11.34
CA ARG A 46 9.53 1.11 10.39
C ARG A 46 10.46 0.40 9.40
N PHE A 47 10.22 0.63 8.12
CA PHE A 47 11.04 0.10 7.03
C PHE A 47 11.81 1.21 6.34
N THR A 48 13.10 0.96 6.10
CA THR A 48 13.89 1.77 5.15
C THR A 48 13.37 1.55 3.73
N ALA A 49 13.71 2.46 2.81
CA ALA A 49 13.30 2.33 1.41
C ALA A 49 13.75 0.99 0.78
N LYS A 50 14.96 0.51 1.11
CA LYS A 50 15.47 -0.79 0.64
C LYS A 50 14.63 -1.96 1.18
N GLN A 51 14.36 -1.98 2.49
CA GLN A 51 13.53 -3.02 3.10
C GLN A 51 12.10 -3.01 2.54
N ALA A 52 11.54 -1.82 2.29
CA ALA A 52 10.21 -1.68 1.72
C ALA A 52 10.10 -2.27 0.29
N VAL A 53 11.18 -2.18 -0.51
CA VAL A 53 11.27 -2.88 -1.81
C VAL A 53 11.35 -4.39 -1.60
N GLU A 54 12.21 -4.85 -0.68
CA GLU A 54 12.42 -6.29 -0.42
C GLU A 54 11.13 -7.02 0.00
N ILE A 55 10.28 -6.37 0.79
CA ILE A 55 8.99 -6.95 1.22
C ILE A 55 7.85 -6.71 0.21
N GLY A 56 8.08 -5.99 -0.89
CA GLY A 56 7.07 -5.68 -1.91
C GLY A 56 6.07 -4.58 -1.51
N LEU A 57 6.37 -3.80 -0.48
CA LEU A 57 5.53 -2.67 -0.08
C LEU A 57 5.61 -1.52 -1.10
N ILE A 58 6.79 -1.28 -1.65
CA ILE A 58 7.02 -0.35 -2.77
C ILE A 58 7.73 -1.05 -3.92
N ASP A 59 7.56 -0.55 -5.15
CA ASP A 59 8.16 -1.18 -6.34
C ASP A 59 9.63 -0.78 -6.54
N ILE A 60 9.98 0.48 -6.29
CA ILE A 60 11.33 1.04 -6.55
C ILE A 60 11.68 2.09 -5.48
N ALA A 61 12.92 2.08 -5.02
CA ALA A 61 13.53 3.12 -4.19
C ALA A 61 14.64 3.83 -4.97
N VAL A 62 14.62 5.16 -4.99
CA VAL A 62 15.63 6.01 -5.66
C VAL A 62 16.02 7.19 -4.75
N PRO A 63 17.17 7.86 -4.99
CA PRO A 63 17.52 9.10 -4.31
C PRO A 63 16.42 10.16 -4.45
N ASN A 64 16.29 11.05 -3.45
CA ASN A 64 15.21 12.03 -3.40
C ASN A 64 15.14 12.92 -4.65
N SER A 65 16.29 13.31 -5.19
CA SER A 65 16.41 14.10 -6.44
C SER A 65 15.88 13.38 -7.67
N ALA A 66 15.84 12.05 -7.68
CA ALA A 66 15.46 11.23 -8.83
C ALA A 66 14.01 10.73 -8.77
N VAL A 67 13.28 10.96 -7.67
CA VAL A 67 11.91 10.42 -7.48
C VAL A 67 10.98 10.85 -8.61
N PHE A 68 10.98 12.14 -8.93
CA PHE A 68 10.08 12.71 -9.94
C PHE A 68 10.40 12.22 -11.35
N GLU A 69 11.67 12.28 -11.74
CA GLU A 69 12.11 11.81 -13.07
C GLU A 69 11.86 10.31 -13.25
N THR A 70 12.11 9.51 -12.21
CA THR A 70 11.85 8.06 -12.23
C THR A 70 10.35 7.77 -12.36
N ALA A 71 9.50 8.48 -11.61
CA ALA A 71 8.05 8.34 -11.71
C ALA A 71 7.52 8.70 -13.11
N LEU A 72 8.02 9.79 -13.70
CA LEU A 72 7.71 10.16 -15.09
C LEU A 72 8.17 9.10 -16.08
N GLY A 73 9.39 8.57 -15.93
CA GLY A 73 9.90 7.49 -16.77
C GLY A 73 9.00 6.25 -16.73
N ILE A 74 8.48 5.88 -15.55
CA ILE A 74 7.51 4.79 -15.40
C ILE A 74 6.19 5.14 -16.09
N ALA A 75 5.68 6.36 -15.92
CA ALA A 75 4.44 6.80 -16.55
C ALA A 75 4.56 6.75 -18.09
N HIS A 76 5.64 7.29 -18.67
CA HIS A 76 5.91 7.22 -20.11
C HIS A 76 6.05 5.79 -20.62
N ARG A 77 6.65 4.89 -19.84
CA ARG A 77 6.78 3.48 -20.21
C ARG A 77 5.43 2.75 -20.23
N VAL A 78 4.50 3.13 -19.36
CA VAL A 78 3.17 2.48 -19.24
C VAL A 78 2.10 3.17 -20.10
N SER A 79 2.25 4.44 -20.44
CA SER A 79 1.26 5.21 -21.21
C SER A 79 0.86 4.58 -22.55
N PRO A 80 1.71 3.85 -23.29
CA PRO A 80 1.27 3.17 -24.51
C PRO A 80 0.23 2.07 -24.26
N LYS A 81 0.06 1.62 -23.01
CA LYS A 81 -0.99 0.65 -22.63
C LYS A 81 -2.37 1.30 -22.43
N ALA A 82 -2.45 2.63 -22.48
CA ALA A 82 -3.70 3.39 -22.40
C ALA A 82 -4.38 3.58 -23.79
N GLN A 83 -4.07 2.71 -24.76
CA GLN A 83 -4.75 2.68 -26.07
C GLN A 83 -6.28 2.60 -25.90
N LEU A 84 -7.01 3.16 -26.88
CA LEU A 84 -8.48 3.17 -26.89
C LEU A 84 -9.08 3.74 -25.60
N GLY A 85 -8.50 4.83 -25.09
CA GLY A 85 -8.93 5.46 -23.84
C GLY A 85 -8.61 4.66 -22.57
N GLY A 86 -7.79 3.61 -22.66
CA GLY A 86 -7.30 2.84 -21.52
C GLY A 86 -8.35 1.95 -20.85
N GLN A 87 -9.48 1.69 -21.51
CA GLN A 87 -10.59 0.91 -20.95
C GLN A 87 -10.14 -0.49 -20.50
N VAL A 88 -9.40 -1.21 -21.36
CA VAL A 88 -8.89 -2.55 -21.04
C VAL A 88 -7.91 -2.52 -19.87
N TYR A 89 -6.99 -1.55 -19.86
CA TYR A 89 -6.04 -1.38 -18.76
C TYR A 89 -6.76 -1.11 -17.43
N ALA A 90 -7.80 -0.26 -17.45
CA ALA A 90 -8.61 0.06 -16.28
C ALA A 90 -9.34 -1.18 -15.75
N VAL A 91 -10.00 -1.95 -16.62
CA VAL A 91 -10.70 -3.19 -16.23
C VAL A 91 -9.73 -4.20 -15.64
N ILE A 92 -8.58 -4.47 -16.28
CA ILE A 92 -7.59 -5.41 -15.75
C ILE A 92 -7.06 -4.94 -14.39
N LYS A 93 -6.75 -3.65 -14.23
CA LYS A 93 -6.28 -3.09 -12.96
C LYS A 93 -7.34 -3.19 -11.86
N GLN A 94 -8.61 -2.97 -12.18
CA GLN A 94 -9.72 -3.16 -11.24
C GLN A 94 -9.88 -4.62 -10.84
N THR A 95 -9.89 -5.54 -11.81
CA THR A 95 -10.00 -6.99 -11.57
C THR A 95 -8.85 -7.50 -10.70
N LYS A 96 -7.60 -7.07 -10.98
CA LYS A 96 -6.43 -7.41 -10.17
C LYS A 96 -6.63 -7.03 -8.70
N ASN A 97 -7.19 -5.85 -8.43
CA ASN A 97 -7.33 -5.29 -7.08
C ASN A 97 -8.76 -5.44 -6.54
N ARG A 98 -9.57 -6.35 -7.10
CA ARG A 98 -11.02 -6.43 -6.83
C ARG A 98 -11.34 -6.59 -5.35
N VAL A 99 -10.64 -7.50 -4.66
CA VAL A 99 -10.86 -7.77 -3.23
C VAL A 99 -10.64 -6.52 -2.39
N ALA A 100 -9.51 -5.83 -2.58
CA ALA A 100 -9.21 -4.58 -1.89
C ALA A 100 -10.22 -3.46 -2.23
N ILE A 101 -10.62 -3.34 -3.49
CA ILE A 101 -11.62 -2.34 -3.93
C ILE A 101 -12.98 -2.60 -3.28
N GLU A 102 -13.43 -3.85 -3.25
CA GLU A 102 -14.70 -4.23 -2.61
C GLU A 102 -14.65 -4.00 -1.10
N ALA A 103 -13.55 -4.36 -0.44
CA ALA A 103 -13.35 -4.14 0.99
C ALA A 103 -13.36 -2.64 1.33
N LEU A 104 -12.66 -1.81 0.56
CA LEU A 104 -12.66 -0.35 0.75
C LEU A 104 -14.04 0.28 0.51
N ARG A 105 -14.82 -0.24 -0.45
CA ARG A 105 -16.19 0.23 -0.73
C ARG A 105 -17.18 -0.17 0.36
N LYS A 106 -17.06 -1.37 0.93
CA LYS A 106 -17.98 -1.91 1.95
C LYS A 106 -17.64 -1.42 3.36
N GLY A 107 -16.37 -1.47 3.73
CA GLY A 107 -15.91 -1.27 5.11
C GLY A 107 -15.74 0.19 5.51
N GLY A 108 -15.67 1.13 4.55
CA GLY A 108 -15.30 2.51 4.83
C GLY A 108 -13.94 2.64 5.54
N LEU A 109 -13.55 3.87 5.88
CA LEU A 109 -12.39 4.14 6.75
C LEU A 109 -12.79 4.18 8.24
N SER A 110 -14.05 3.92 8.55
CA SER A 110 -14.60 4.01 9.90
C SER A 110 -14.49 2.66 10.59
N PRO A 111 -13.86 2.57 11.78
CA PRO A 111 -13.78 1.34 12.55
C PRO A 111 -15.14 0.66 12.65
N VAL A 112 -15.20 -0.64 12.41
CA VAL A 112 -16.30 -1.45 12.92
C VAL A 112 -16.30 -1.21 14.43
N LYS A 113 -17.43 -0.82 15.02
CA LYS A 113 -17.55 -0.58 16.47
C LYS A 113 -17.14 -1.85 17.21
N PHE A 114 -15.89 -1.92 17.63
CA PHE A 114 -15.38 -2.99 18.47
C PHE A 114 -15.62 -2.54 19.91
N GLU A 115 -16.68 -3.03 20.54
CA GLU A 115 -16.91 -2.81 21.96
C GLU A 115 -15.90 -3.63 22.76
N LEU A 116 -14.82 -2.97 23.20
CA LEU A 116 -13.83 -3.55 24.13
C LEU A 116 -14.39 -3.80 25.54
N SER A 117 -15.67 -3.52 25.80
CA SER A 117 -16.30 -3.64 27.13
C SER A 117 -16.63 -5.08 27.55
N LYS A 118 -16.13 -6.11 26.85
CA LYS A 118 -16.41 -7.53 27.14
C LYS A 118 -15.15 -8.42 27.15
N LEU A 119 -13.97 -7.85 27.38
CA LEU A 119 -12.75 -8.61 27.67
C LEU A 119 -12.30 -8.37 29.12
#